data_AF-A0A7X7QMP9-F1
#
_entry.id   AF-A0A7X7QMP9-F1
#
_cell.length_a   1.000
_cell.length_b   1.000
_cell.length_c   1.000
_cell.angle_alpha   90.00
_cell.angle_beta   90.00
_cell.angle_gamma   90.00
#
_symmetry.space_group_name_H-M   'P 1'
#
loop_
_entity.id
_entity.type
_entity.pdbx_description
1 polymer ?
#
loop_
_entity_poly.entity_id
_entity_poly.type
_entity_poly.pdbx_seq_one_letter_code
_entity_poly.pdbx_strand_id
1 'polypeptide(L)' 'MDKAAWAFVEREVAATRDRHLRDFFAGDPARADRFTVSAAGWTLDYSKNRITPALMHVLVA' A
#
# COMPACT_ATOMS: atom_id res chain seq x y z
N MET A 1 -3.78 -12.68 17.06
CA MET A 1 -3.41 -11.34 16.58
C MET A 1 -1.93 -11.16 16.78
N ASP A 2 -1.16 -11.05 15.71
CA ASP A 2 0.28 -10.80 15.78
C ASP A 2 0.51 -9.35 16.22
N LYS A 3 1.07 -9.17 17.43
CA LYS A 3 1.32 -7.85 18.01
C LYS A 3 2.41 -7.08 17.26
N ALA A 4 3.38 -7.78 16.68
CA ALA A 4 4.46 -7.15 15.92
C ALA A 4 3.94 -6.65 14.56
N ALA A 5 3.11 -7.46 13.88
CA ALA A 5 2.43 -7.03 12.65
C ALA A 5 1.53 -5.82 12.90
N TRP A 6 0.76 -5.83 13.99
CA TRP A 6 -0.10 -4.70 14.36
C TRP A 6 0.71 -3.41 14.61
N ALA A 7 1.76 -3.48 15.42
CA ALA A 7 2.63 -2.33 15.69
C ALA A 7 3.31 -1.81 14.42
N PHE A 8 3.64 -2.68 13.47
CA PHE A 8 4.15 -2.28 12.16
C PHE A 8 3.11 -1.49 11.36
N VAL A 9 1.88 -1.99 11.26
CA VAL A 9 0.79 -1.32 10.55
C VAL A 9 0.51 0.05 11.15
N GLU A 10 0.38 0.16 12.47
CA GLU A 10 0.14 1.44 13.15
C GLU A 10 1.22 2.48 12.83
N ARG A 11 2.49 2.08 12.88
CA ARG A 11 3.61 2.97 12.56
C ARG A 11 3.60 3.43 11.11
N GLU A 12 3.38 2.52 10.15
CA GLU A 12 3.35 2.87 8.73
C GLU A 12 2.15 3.78 8.39
N VAL A 13 0.98 3.52 8.97
CA VAL A 13 -0.21 4.36 8.79
C VAL A 13 0.06 5.75 9.36
N ALA A 14 0.62 5.86 10.58
CA ALA A 14 0.97 7.15 11.17
C ALA A 14 1.99 7.93 10.31
N ALA A 15 3.00 7.26 9.78
CA ALA A 15 4.04 7.87 8.94
C ALA A 15 3.52 8.35 7.56
N THR A 16 2.44 7.75 7.06
CA THR A 16 1.91 8.03 5.72
C THR A 16 0.64 8.86 5.70
N ARG A 17 -0.02 9.07 6.85
CA ARG A 17 -1.37 9.66 6.94
C ARG A 17 -1.50 11.03 6.28
N ASP A 18 -0.48 11.88 6.43
CA ASP A 18 -0.50 13.27 5.98
C ASP A 18 0.15 13.45 4.60
N ARG A 19 0.74 12.38 4.04
CA ARG A 19 1.32 12.40 2.70
C ARG A 19 0.22 12.45 1.65
N HIS A 20 0.36 13.33 0.67
CA HIS A 20 -0.60 13.45 -0.42
C HIS A 20 -0.43 12.29 -1.41
N LEU A 21 -1.52 11.80 -2.01
CA LEU A 21 -1.45 10.66 -2.93
C LEU A 21 -0.52 10.94 -4.12
N ARG A 22 -0.48 12.18 -4.61
CA ARG A 22 0.45 12.60 -5.69
C ARG A 22 1.91 12.38 -5.32
N ASP A 23 2.29 12.55 -4.06
CA ASP A 23 3.67 12.33 -3.61
C ASP A 23 4.03 10.85 -3.65
N PHE A 24 3.07 9.95 -3.43
CA PHE A 24 3.29 8.51 -3.61
C PHE A 24 3.57 8.15 -5.06
N PHE A 25 2.83 8.73 -6.00
CA PHE A 25 3.08 8.52 -7.44
C PHE A 25 4.38 9.19 -7.90
N ALA A 26 4.71 10.37 -7.37
CA ALA A 26 5.98 11.03 -7.68
C ALA A 26 7.19 10.22 -7.19
N GLY A 27 7.08 9.58 -6.01
CA GLY A 27 8.14 8.75 -5.43
C GLY A 27 8.18 7.31 -5.94
N ASP A 28 7.14 6.85 -6.63
CA ASP A 28 7.07 5.51 -7.24
C ASP A 28 6.36 5.63 -8.60
N PRO A 29 7.08 5.96 -9.70
CA PRO A 29 6.48 6.10 -11.02
C PRO A 29 5.78 4.83 -11.54
N ALA A 30 6.19 3.66 -11.05
CA ALA A 30 5.60 2.36 -11.38
C ALA A 30 4.46 1.95 -10.42
N ARG A 31 3.98 2.87 -9.57
CA ARG A 31 2.98 2.58 -8.54
C ARG A 31 1.69 1.98 -9.09
N ALA A 32 1.21 2.48 -10.21
CA ALA A 32 -0.01 1.98 -10.85
C ALA A 32 0.14 0.49 -11.18
N ASP A 33 1.20 0.13 -11.89
CA ASP A 33 1.48 -1.26 -12.27
C ASP A 33 1.72 -2.14 -11.04
N ARG A 34 2.47 -1.64 -10.04
CA ARG A 34 2.78 -2.37 -8.81
C ARG A 34 1.54 -2.76 -8.02
N PHE A 35 0.57 -1.87 -7.93
CA PHE A 35 -0.67 -2.08 -7.19
C PHE A 35 -1.85 -2.34 -8.11
N THR A 36 -1.60 -2.96 -9.27
CA THR A 36 -2.63 -3.50 -10.14
C THR A 36 -2.45 -5.01 -10.23
N VAL A 37 -3.54 -5.74 -10.04
CA VAL A 37 -3.59 -7.19 -10.24
C VAL A 37 -4.74 -7.52 -11.18
N SER A 38 -4.56 -8.57 -11.98
CA SER A 38 -5.62 -9.08 -12.84
C SER A 38 -5.85 -10.57 -12.58
N ALA A 39 -7.10 -10.95 -12.35
CA ALA A 39 -7.51 -12.34 -12.08
C ALA A 39 -8.99 -12.53 -12.43
N ALA A 40 -9.37 -13.73 -12.86
CA ALA A 40 -10.75 -14.08 -13.20
C ALA A 40 -11.46 -13.13 -14.19
N GLY A 41 -10.71 -12.49 -15.09
CA GLY A 41 -11.24 -11.49 -16.03
C GLY A 41 -11.46 -10.09 -15.43
N TRP A 42 -11.08 -9.87 -14.18
CA TRP A 42 -11.13 -8.58 -13.50
C TRP A 42 -9.76 -7.95 -13.39
N THR A 43 -9.73 -6.61 -13.41
CA THR A 43 -8.56 -5.81 -13.07
C THR A 43 -8.86 -4.99 -11.82
N LEU A 44 -8.05 -5.17 -10.79
CA LEU A 44 -8.09 -4.41 -9.54
C LEU A 44 -6.88 -3.49 -9.47
N ASP A 45 -7.09 -2.19 -9.72
CA ASP A 45 -6.12 -1.13 -9.44
C ASP A 45 -6.39 -0.55 -8.05
N TYR A 46 -5.49 -0.82 -7.10
CA TYR A 46 -5.54 -0.31 -5.73
C TYR A 46 -4.38 0.66 -5.43
N SER A 47 -3.74 1.20 -6.48
CA SER A 47 -2.62 2.16 -6.40
C SER A 47 -2.98 3.49 -5.72
N LYS A 48 -4.26 3.85 -5.67
CA LYS A 48 -4.76 5.11 -5.10
C LYS A 48 -4.99 5.08 -3.58
N ASN A 49 -4.55 4.01 -2.92
CA ASN A 49 -4.52 3.91 -1.46
C ASN A 49 -3.20 4.45 -0.88
N ARG A 50 -3.20 4.93 0.37
CA ARG A 50 -1.98 5.35 1.09
C ARG A 50 -1.22 4.15 1.65
N ILE A 51 -0.72 3.31 0.75
CA ILE A 51 -0.03 2.07 1.07
C ILE A 51 1.40 2.06 0.52
N THR A 52 2.29 1.34 1.21
CA THR A 52 3.63 1.01 0.75
C THR A 52 3.72 -0.49 0.44
N PRO A 53 4.71 -0.95 -0.35
CA PRO A 53 4.88 -2.38 -0.59
C PRO A 53 5.09 -3.17 0.70
N ALA A 54 5.83 -2.59 1.66
CA ALA A 54 6.06 -3.19 2.96
C ALA A 54 4.78 -3.29 3.80
N LEU A 55 3.95 -2.23 3.81
CA LEU A 55 2.65 -2.26 4.50
C LEU A 55 1.72 -3.32 3.90
N MET A 56 1.64 -3.42 2.57
CA MET A 56 0.81 -4.45 1.92
C MET A 56 1.28 -5.86 2.25
N HIS A 57 2.59 -6.11 2.30
CA HIS A 57 3.12 -7.42 2.69
C HIS A 57 2.68 -7.83 4.10
N VAL A 58 2.68 -6.90 5.06
CA VAL A 58 2.25 -7.17 6.44
C VAL A 58 0.73 -7.30 6.57
N LEU A 59 -0.06 -6.59 5.76
CA LEU A 59 -1.53 -6.68 5.80
C LEU A 59 -2.09 -8.02 5.29
N VAL A 60 -1.35 -8.71 4.42
CA VAL A 60 -1.79 -9.98 3.81
C VAL A 60 -1.13 -11.22 4.42
N ALA A 61 -0.15 -11.02 5.30
CA ALA A 61 0.51 -12.09 6.06
C ALA A 61 -0.35 -12.57 7.23
#